data_AF-F8KQV1-F1
#
_entry.id   AF-F8KQV1-F1
#
_cell.length_a   1.000
_cell.length_b   1.000
_cell.length_c   1.000
_cell.angle_alpha   90.00
_cell.angle_beta   90.00
_cell.angle_gamma   90.00
#
_symmetry.space_group_name_H-M   'P 1'
#
loop_
_entity.id
_entity.type
_entity.pdbx_description
1 polymer ?
#
loop_
_entity_poly.entity_id
_entity_poly.type
_entity_poly.pdbx_seq_one_letter_code
_entity_poly.pdbx_strand_id
1 'polypeptide(L)'
;MRVYLILLALVSGCLRANGFKISEQSLNGTALGSAYIAGARGADASYYNPANMGFSNDWGENQSEFEVTSTVINIPAFKFIVPSTNQGLYSVTSLKIDKSKENMLAIVNALGLGSLASEIGKTLITGGLKTVMNLVQNLQNLTNQKVTTVASVPDAQVVSGWTGTTNFILPKFFYKTRTHNGFTFGGSFTAPSGLGMKWHGLGGEFLQNVFIMMVELAPSVSYTLGNRFSIGVSGRGLYATGSFDNTVYVPLHGASVLTGDQILGLPNNVFSQQVPSSMREQLASIGDKAAANCTTNMDQNSSPCQVFYNQLKNVMKNSGLQEAISDLYGTSKVVQQSNGSSWGGGYKLAASMRVFNNGMFSVVYTSSVTFEHAGQSHRFNPTRT
;
A
#
# COMPACT_ATOMS: atom_id res chain seq x y z
N MET A 1 29.32 -39.17 40.86
CA MET A 1 29.96 -38.78 39.59
C MET A 1 29.11 -37.70 38.94
N ARG A 2 29.56 -36.43 39.03
CA ARG A 2 28.84 -35.26 38.51
C ARG A 2 29.04 -35.21 37.00
N VAL A 3 28.00 -35.54 36.23
CA VAL A 3 28.00 -35.31 34.78
C VAL A 3 27.65 -33.84 34.57
N TYR A 4 28.68 -33.06 34.26
CA TYR A 4 28.56 -31.65 33.89
C TYR A 4 27.77 -31.49 32.59
N LEU A 5 26.91 -30.48 32.58
CA LEU A 5 26.34 -29.80 31.41
C LEU A 5 27.34 -29.76 30.24
N ILE A 6 27.20 -30.63 29.23
CA ILE A 6 27.75 -30.43 27.89
C ILE A 6 26.72 -30.91 26.86
N LEU A 7 25.54 -30.29 26.85
CA LEU A 7 24.57 -30.44 25.76
C LEU A 7 23.94 -29.08 25.40
N LEU A 8 24.75 -28.02 25.41
CA LEU A 8 24.29 -26.67 25.04
C LEU A 8 25.02 -26.07 23.82
N ALA A 9 25.89 -26.84 23.14
CA ALA A 9 26.85 -26.26 22.19
C ALA A 9 26.75 -26.75 20.72
N LEU A 10 25.70 -27.45 20.31
CA LEU A 10 25.63 -28.02 18.95
C LEU A 10 24.32 -27.79 18.17
N VAL A 11 23.50 -26.82 18.57
CA VAL A 11 22.37 -26.34 17.73
C VAL A 11 22.62 -24.91 17.29
N SER A 12 23.75 -24.66 16.63
CA SER A 12 23.92 -23.50 15.76
C SER A 12 23.23 -23.81 14.43
N GLY A 13 21.90 -23.69 14.40
CA GLY A 13 21.10 -24.04 13.24
C GLY A 13 19.83 -23.20 13.12
N CYS A 14 19.89 -22.16 12.29
CA CYS A 14 18.76 -21.43 11.73
C CYS A 14 17.69 -20.94 12.72
N LEU A 15 18.01 -19.91 13.51
CA LEU A 15 16.98 -19.05 14.11
C LEU A 15 16.18 -18.40 12.98
N ARG A 16 14.95 -18.86 12.74
CA ARG A 16 13.98 -18.19 11.88
C ARG A 16 13.09 -17.34 12.75
N ALA A 17 12.87 -16.08 12.37
CA ALA A 17 11.89 -15.24 13.04
C ALA A 17 10.51 -15.89 12.96
N ASN A 18 9.78 -15.93 14.08
CA ASN A 18 8.44 -16.54 14.14
C ASN A 18 7.39 -15.78 13.31
N GLY A 19 7.69 -14.55 12.87
CA GLY A 19 6.81 -13.76 12.01
C GLY A 19 5.41 -13.63 12.62
N PHE A 20 4.41 -14.09 11.88
CA PHE A 20 2.99 -14.07 12.26
C PHE A 20 2.48 -15.39 12.86
N LYS A 21 3.38 -16.33 13.19
CA LYS A 21 3.03 -17.59 13.83
C LYS A 21 2.62 -17.36 15.28
N ILE A 22 1.57 -18.03 15.70
CA ILE A 22 1.08 -18.06 17.08
C ILE A 22 1.41 -19.44 17.64
N SER A 23 2.34 -19.54 18.60
CA SER A 23 2.76 -20.82 19.16
C SER A 23 1.87 -21.25 20.33
N GLU A 24 1.29 -20.28 21.02
CA GLU A 24 0.46 -20.42 22.21
C GLU A 24 -1.00 -20.72 21.82
N GLN A 25 -1.31 -22.00 21.65
CA GLN A 25 -2.65 -22.47 21.29
C GLN A 25 -3.52 -22.87 22.49
N SER A 26 -2.94 -23.22 23.64
CA SER A 26 -3.69 -23.58 24.85
C SER A 26 -3.26 -22.72 26.03
N LEU A 27 -4.03 -22.77 27.11
CA LEU A 27 -3.69 -22.09 28.35
C LEU A 27 -2.35 -22.62 28.91
N ASN A 28 -2.14 -23.94 28.90
CA ASN A 28 -0.90 -24.56 29.36
C ASN A 28 0.30 -24.13 28.50
N GLY A 29 0.14 -24.13 27.18
CA GLY A 29 1.18 -23.64 26.27
C GLY A 29 1.53 -22.17 26.50
N THR A 30 0.54 -21.34 26.83
CA THR A 30 0.75 -19.93 27.17
C THR A 30 1.48 -19.78 28.51
N ALA A 31 0.99 -20.46 29.55
CA ALA A 31 1.52 -20.39 30.91
C ALA A 31 2.99 -20.86 31.00
N LEU A 32 3.38 -21.79 30.12
CA LEU A 32 4.73 -22.35 30.07
C LEU A 32 5.61 -21.72 28.99
N GLY A 33 5.18 -20.61 28.36
CA GLY A 33 5.98 -19.91 27.34
C GLY A 33 6.36 -20.80 26.16
N SER A 34 5.41 -21.60 25.68
CA SER A 34 5.60 -22.60 24.61
C SER A 34 6.56 -23.77 24.94
N ALA A 35 7.06 -23.88 26.17
CA ALA A 35 7.87 -25.03 26.63
C ALA A 35 7.01 -26.26 26.99
N TYR A 36 6.16 -26.71 26.06
CA TYR A 36 5.07 -27.65 26.39
C TYR A 36 5.03 -28.96 25.60
N ILE A 37 5.89 -29.18 24.61
CA ILE A 37 5.81 -30.37 23.73
C ILE A 37 5.87 -31.72 24.48
N ALA A 38 6.83 -31.89 25.40
CA ALA A 38 6.97 -33.13 26.17
C ALA A 38 5.99 -33.22 27.36
N GLY A 39 5.48 -32.08 27.82
CA GLY A 39 4.53 -31.97 28.93
C GLY A 39 3.06 -32.04 28.51
N ALA A 40 2.76 -31.88 27.21
CA ALA A 40 1.40 -31.88 26.69
C ALA A 40 0.77 -33.25 26.85
N ARG A 41 -0.08 -33.42 27.88
CA ARG A 41 -0.78 -34.67 28.19
C ARG A 41 -2.28 -34.49 28.40
N GLY A 42 -2.79 -33.25 28.36
CA GLY A 42 -4.23 -32.95 28.40
C GLY A 42 -4.90 -33.12 27.04
N ALA A 43 -6.12 -32.59 26.88
CA ALA A 43 -6.80 -32.53 25.58
C ALA A 43 -5.97 -31.82 24.50
N ASP A 44 -5.23 -30.77 24.89
CA ASP A 44 -4.33 -30.00 24.03
C ASP A 44 -3.10 -30.77 23.51
N ALA A 45 -2.82 -31.97 24.05
CA ALA A 45 -1.87 -32.92 23.46
C ALA A 45 -2.26 -33.30 22.01
N SER A 46 -3.55 -33.31 21.68
CA SER A 46 -4.05 -33.52 20.31
C SER A 46 -3.46 -32.54 19.28
N TYR A 47 -3.07 -31.34 19.73
CA TYR A 47 -2.36 -30.36 18.92
C TYR A 47 -0.85 -30.43 19.12
N TYR A 48 -0.33 -30.22 20.34
CA TYR A 48 1.12 -30.03 20.54
C TYR A 48 1.93 -31.30 20.28
N ASN A 49 1.41 -32.44 20.72
CA ASN A 49 2.11 -33.71 20.63
C ASN A 49 1.10 -34.88 20.67
N PRO A 50 0.57 -35.31 19.50
CA PRO A 50 -0.40 -36.39 19.43
C PRO A 50 0.07 -37.69 20.11
N ALA A 51 1.37 -37.99 20.11
CA ALA A 51 1.91 -39.18 20.78
C ALA A 51 1.64 -39.17 22.28
N ASN A 52 1.52 -38.01 22.91
CA ASN A 52 1.30 -37.96 24.35
C ASN A 52 -0.15 -38.19 24.79
N MET A 53 -1.13 -38.20 23.87
CA MET A 53 -2.54 -38.30 24.25
C MET A 53 -2.89 -39.58 25.05
N GLY A 54 -2.12 -40.66 24.87
CA GLY A 54 -2.36 -41.93 25.58
C GLY A 54 -1.69 -42.06 26.95
N PHE A 55 -0.85 -41.11 27.35
CA PHE A 55 -0.29 -41.07 28.71
C PHE A 55 -1.29 -40.46 29.70
N SER A 56 -1.19 -40.86 30.96
CA SER A 56 -1.91 -40.18 32.04
C SER A 56 -1.57 -38.69 32.09
N ASN A 57 -2.59 -37.86 32.28
CA ASN A 57 -2.47 -36.41 32.46
C ASN A 57 -1.80 -36.07 33.80
N ASP A 58 -1.67 -34.77 34.10
CA ASP A 58 -0.96 -34.29 35.30
C ASP A 58 -1.65 -34.65 36.63
N TRP A 59 -2.92 -35.08 36.58
CA TRP A 59 -3.68 -35.61 37.70
C TRP A 59 -3.61 -37.15 37.80
N GLY A 60 -2.82 -37.80 36.94
CA GLY A 60 -2.69 -39.26 36.89
C GLY A 60 -3.82 -39.98 36.14
N GLU A 61 -4.67 -39.23 35.44
CA GLU A 61 -5.88 -39.77 34.83
C GLU A 61 -5.71 -40.03 33.32
N ASN A 62 -6.42 -41.03 32.82
CA ASN A 62 -6.54 -41.31 31.38
C ASN A 62 -8.04 -41.35 31.05
N GLN A 63 -8.58 -40.19 30.68
CA GLN A 63 -10.01 -39.97 30.45
C GLN A 63 -10.23 -39.23 29.13
N SER A 64 -11.49 -39.24 28.68
CA SER A 64 -11.90 -38.36 27.58
C SER A 64 -11.97 -36.94 28.11
N GLU A 65 -11.28 -36.02 27.43
CA GLU A 65 -11.15 -34.63 27.85
C GLU A 65 -11.52 -33.71 26.69
N PHE A 66 -12.28 -32.65 26.99
CA PHE A 66 -12.60 -31.57 26.07
C PHE A 66 -12.19 -30.25 26.70
N GLU A 67 -11.42 -29.46 25.96
CA GLU A 67 -10.96 -28.13 26.37
C GLU A 67 -11.46 -27.08 25.39
N VAL A 68 -11.98 -25.98 25.94
CA VAL A 68 -12.33 -24.77 25.21
C VAL A 68 -11.46 -23.63 25.73
N THR A 69 -10.69 -23.01 24.85
CA THR A 69 -9.80 -21.90 25.19
C THR A 69 -10.00 -20.77 24.20
N SER A 70 -10.02 -19.52 24.66
CA SER A 70 -10.00 -18.34 23.80
C SER A 70 -8.83 -17.45 24.17
N THR A 71 -8.09 -16.97 23.17
CA THR A 71 -6.98 -16.04 23.37
C THR A 71 -7.35 -14.67 22.84
N VAL A 72 -7.17 -13.64 23.66
CA VAL A 72 -7.28 -12.23 23.25
C VAL A 72 -5.88 -11.67 23.08
N ILE A 73 -5.54 -11.23 21.87
CA ILE A 73 -4.28 -10.55 21.58
C ILE A 73 -4.58 -9.07 21.38
N ASN A 74 -4.05 -8.23 22.28
CA ASN A 74 -4.13 -6.78 22.19
C ASN A 74 -2.80 -6.20 21.69
N ILE A 75 -2.83 -5.46 20.60
CA ILE A 75 -1.71 -4.69 20.08
C ILE A 75 -2.04 -3.21 20.31
N PRO A 76 -1.34 -2.52 21.22
CA PRO A 76 -1.62 -1.11 21.51
C PRO A 76 -1.22 -0.22 20.33
N ALA A 77 -1.94 0.89 20.18
CA ALA A 77 -1.59 1.93 19.23
C ALA A 77 -0.18 2.49 19.53
N PHE A 78 0.59 2.74 18.46
CA PHE A 78 1.88 3.40 18.55
C PHE A 78 2.07 4.38 17.38
N LYS A 79 3.01 5.31 17.55
CA LYS A 79 3.40 6.30 16.53
C LYS A 79 4.78 5.98 16.00
N PHE A 80 5.03 6.33 14.75
CA PHE A 80 6.30 6.10 14.08
C PHE A 80 6.53 7.16 12.99
N ILE A 81 7.74 7.16 12.41
CA ILE A 81 8.14 8.04 11.31
C ILE A 81 8.86 7.22 10.25
N VAL A 82 8.65 7.57 8.98
CA VAL A 82 9.31 6.92 7.84
C VAL A 82 9.70 7.94 6.77
N PRO A 83 10.69 7.63 5.91
CA PRO A 83 10.95 8.44 4.72
C PRO A 83 9.73 8.44 3.78
N SER A 84 9.40 9.59 3.20
CA SER A 84 8.37 9.69 2.17
C SER A 84 8.92 9.34 0.79
N THR A 85 8.13 8.60 0.00
CA THR A 85 8.40 8.33 -1.41
C THR A 85 7.64 9.27 -2.35
N ASN A 86 6.76 10.14 -1.83
CA ASN A 86 6.01 11.09 -2.65
C ASN A 86 6.88 12.30 -3.01
N GLN A 87 7.23 12.43 -4.29
CA GLN A 87 8.03 13.53 -4.82
C GLN A 87 7.18 14.62 -5.50
N GLY A 88 5.86 14.57 -5.33
CA GLY A 88 4.93 15.40 -6.08
C GLY A 88 4.89 15.03 -7.55
N LEU A 89 4.11 15.76 -8.34
CA LEU A 89 3.98 15.55 -9.78
C LEU A 89 3.97 16.91 -10.46
N TYR A 90 4.88 17.13 -11.38
CA TYR A 90 4.93 18.36 -12.16
C TYR A 90 5.26 18.06 -13.62
N SER A 91 4.83 18.94 -14.51
CA SER A 91 5.19 18.89 -15.93
C SER A 91 5.95 20.15 -16.31
N VAL A 92 6.97 19.99 -17.16
CA VAL A 92 7.66 21.10 -17.82
C VAL A 92 7.24 21.09 -19.27
N THR A 93 6.48 22.10 -19.66
CA THR A 93 5.91 22.24 -21.01
C THR A 93 6.68 23.26 -21.82
N SER A 94 7.00 22.93 -23.06
CA SER A 94 7.57 23.84 -24.06
C SER A 94 6.68 23.89 -25.29
N LEU A 95 6.55 25.07 -25.88
CA LEU A 95 5.76 25.28 -27.09
C LEU A 95 6.68 25.30 -28.31
N LYS A 96 6.34 24.53 -29.33
CA LYS A 96 7.01 24.55 -30.63
C LYS A 96 6.20 25.45 -31.55
N ILE A 97 6.81 26.55 -31.97
CA ILE A 97 6.17 27.56 -32.81
C ILE A 97 6.86 27.63 -34.17
N ASP A 98 6.06 27.57 -35.23
CA ASP A 98 6.50 27.82 -36.60
C ASP A 98 6.22 29.29 -36.96
N LYS A 99 7.27 30.10 -36.91
CA LYS A 99 7.20 31.55 -37.19
C LYS A 99 6.73 31.87 -38.61
N SER A 100 6.88 30.95 -39.56
CA SER A 100 6.40 31.18 -40.93
C SER A 100 4.88 31.23 -41.03
N LYS A 101 4.18 30.69 -40.02
CA LYS A 101 2.72 30.64 -39.92
C LYS A 101 2.15 31.68 -38.94
N GLU A 102 2.99 32.55 -38.40
CA GLU A 102 2.60 33.58 -37.44
C GLU A 102 1.83 34.72 -38.13
N ASN A 103 0.62 35.01 -37.65
CA ASN A 103 -0.20 36.13 -38.10
C ASN A 103 -0.29 37.21 -37.02
N MET A 104 0.71 38.10 -37.02
CA MET A 104 0.84 39.17 -36.04
C MET A 104 -0.37 40.09 -35.97
N LEU A 105 -1.00 40.40 -37.11
CA LEU A 105 -2.17 41.27 -37.14
C LEU A 105 -3.37 40.63 -36.43
N ALA A 106 -3.56 39.32 -36.63
CA ALA A 106 -4.60 38.56 -35.94
C ALA A 106 -4.34 38.45 -34.43
N ILE A 107 -3.08 38.31 -34.01
CA ILE A 107 -2.68 38.30 -32.59
C ILE A 107 -3.00 39.65 -31.93
N VAL A 108 -2.60 40.77 -32.53
CA VAL A 108 -2.86 42.13 -32.02
C VAL A 108 -4.36 42.40 -31.93
N ASN A 109 -5.13 41.98 -32.93
CA ASN A 109 -6.59 42.11 -32.92
C ASN A 109 -7.24 41.23 -31.84
N ALA A 110 -6.78 39.98 -31.69
CA ALA A 110 -7.28 39.07 -30.66
C ALA A 110 -7.05 39.63 -29.26
N LEU A 111 -5.91 40.26 -29.00
CA LEU A 111 -5.58 40.90 -27.73
C LEU A 111 -6.38 42.18 -27.42
N GLY A 112 -7.28 42.61 -28.33
CA GLY A 112 -8.02 43.86 -28.19
C GLY A 112 -7.15 45.11 -28.34
N LEU A 113 -5.94 44.96 -28.88
CA LEU A 113 -4.95 46.02 -29.10
C LEU A 113 -5.08 46.67 -30.48
N GLY A 114 -6.08 46.29 -31.27
CA GLY A 114 -6.31 46.80 -32.63
C GLY A 114 -6.53 48.31 -32.71
N SER A 115 -7.07 48.95 -31.66
CA SER A 115 -7.19 50.41 -31.58
C SER A 115 -5.84 51.10 -31.40
N LEU A 116 -4.91 50.45 -30.69
CA LEU A 116 -3.52 50.92 -30.58
C LEU A 116 -2.86 50.91 -31.97
N ALA A 117 -3.04 49.82 -32.73
CA ALA A 117 -2.51 49.70 -34.10
C ALA A 117 -3.10 50.74 -35.08
N SER A 118 -4.39 51.07 -34.94
CA SER A 118 -5.04 52.10 -35.79
C SER A 118 -4.71 53.54 -35.34
N GLU A 119 -4.43 53.79 -34.07
CA GLU A 119 -3.89 55.07 -33.57
C GLU A 119 -2.40 55.27 -33.89
N ILE A 120 -1.64 54.20 -34.06
CA ILE A 120 -0.25 54.23 -34.54
C ILE A 120 -0.17 54.60 -36.02
N GLY A 121 -1.16 54.22 -36.83
CA GLY A 121 -1.30 54.73 -38.20
C GLY A 121 -1.44 56.25 -38.28
N LYS A 122 -1.88 56.91 -37.20
CA LYS A 122 -1.95 58.38 -37.07
C LYS A 122 -0.71 58.99 -36.39
N THR A 123 0.16 58.19 -35.77
CA THR A 123 1.28 58.67 -34.94
C THR A 123 2.60 58.01 -35.36
N LEU A 124 2.93 58.08 -36.65
CA LEU A 124 4.20 57.57 -37.20
C LEU A 124 5.43 58.43 -36.84
N ILE A 125 5.28 59.51 -36.05
CA ILE A 125 6.32 60.53 -35.87
C ILE A 125 6.98 60.49 -34.47
N THR A 126 6.40 59.84 -33.45
CA THR A 126 6.93 59.94 -32.06
C THR A 126 6.82 58.65 -31.24
N GLY A 127 7.60 57.61 -31.57
CA GLY A 127 7.93 56.52 -30.63
C GLY A 127 6.92 55.37 -30.45
N GLY A 128 5.72 55.45 -31.03
CA GLY A 128 4.68 54.40 -30.93
C GLY A 128 5.07 53.04 -31.51
N LEU A 129 5.90 53.02 -32.57
CA LEU A 129 6.44 51.79 -33.17
C LEU A 129 7.31 51.00 -32.19
N LYS A 130 8.06 51.70 -31.32
CA LYS A 130 8.96 51.09 -30.33
C LYS A 130 8.15 50.37 -29.24
N THR A 131 7.01 50.93 -28.85
CA THR A 131 6.08 50.31 -27.90
C THR A 131 5.47 49.03 -28.48
N VAL A 132 5.07 49.01 -29.75
CA VAL A 132 4.57 47.79 -30.41
C VAL A 132 5.66 46.74 -30.56
N MET A 133 6.87 47.12 -30.97
CA MET A 133 7.95 46.15 -31.10
C MET A 133 8.33 45.54 -29.75
N ASN A 134 8.38 46.33 -28.68
CA ASN A 134 8.61 45.81 -27.33
C ASN A 134 7.49 44.87 -26.88
N LEU A 135 6.24 45.20 -27.21
CA LEU A 135 5.06 44.39 -26.90
C LEU A 135 5.09 43.03 -27.62
N VAL A 136 5.37 43.05 -28.92
CA VAL A 136 5.53 41.83 -29.73
C VAL A 136 6.69 40.98 -29.22
N GLN A 137 7.82 41.62 -28.89
CA GLN A 137 8.99 40.92 -28.38
C GLN A 137 8.73 40.32 -26.98
N ASN A 138 7.94 40.97 -26.14
CA ASN A 138 7.50 40.42 -24.86
C ASN A 138 6.54 39.22 -25.03
N LEU A 139 5.60 39.28 -25.98
CA LEU A 139 4.73 38.14 -26.34
C LEU A 139 5.55 36.95 -26.88
N GLN A 140 6.54 37.22 -27.73
CA GLN A 140 7.46 36.20 -28.23
C GLN A 140 8.31 35.57 -27.12
N ASN A 141 8.77 36.38 -26.18
CA ASN A 141 9.50 35.89 -25.01
C ASN A 141 8.61 35.00 -24.12
N LEU A 142 7.31 35.28 -24.02
CA LEU A 142 6.36 34.46 -23.26
C LEU A 142 6.12 33.10 -23.89
N THR A 143 5.98 33.05 -25.22
CA THR A 143 5.77 31.78 -25.93
C THR A 143 7.01 30.90 -26.00
N ASN A 144 8.21 31.48 -25.83
CA ASN A 144 9.49 30.74 -25.83
C ASN A 144 9.88 30.21 -24.44
N GLN A 145 9.12 30.54 -23.39
CA GLN A 145 9.42 30.08 -22.03
C GLN A 145 8.90 28.68 -21.79
N LYS A 146 9.68 27.88 -21.05
CA LYS A 146 9.21 26.62 -20.47
C LYS A 146 8.28 26.93 -19.31
N VAL A 147 7.08 26.36 -19.34
CA VAL A 147 6.08 26.51 -18.28
C VAL A 147 6.12 25.27 -17.40
N THR A 148 6.36 25.46 -16.10
CA THR A 148 6.24 24.36 -15.13
C THR A 148 4.85 24.39 -14.51
N THR A 149 4.10 23.31 -14.63
CA THR A 149 2.79 23.14 -13.97
C THR A 149 2.91 22.06 -12.91
N VAL A 150 2.39 22.33 -11.72
CA VAL A 150 2.44 21.39 -10.59
C VAL A 150 1.06 20.74 -10.44
N ALA A 151 0.99 19.43 -10.64
CA ALA A 151 -0.22 18.64 -10.46
C ALA A 151 -0.38 18.16 -9.01
N SER A 152 0.72 17.88 -8.32
CA SER A 152 0.74 17.61 -6.88
C SER A 152 2.05 18.04 -6.24
N VAL A 153 1.99 18.44 -4.97
CA VAL A 153 3.17 18.85 -4.21
C VAL A 153 3.84 17.63 -3.56
N PRO A 154 5.18 17.64 -3.42
CA PRO A 154 5.89 16.63 -2.64
C PRO A 154 5.51 16.71 -1.16
N ASP A 155 5.56 15.57 -0.49
CA ASP A 155 5.48 15.52 0.97
C ASP A 155 6.84 15.88 1.60
N ALA A 156 6.85 16.09 2.92
CA ALA A 156 8.08 16.18 3.67
C ALA A 156 8.93 14.91 3.52
N GLN A 157 10.26 15.04 3.55
CA GLN A 157 11.18 13.89 3.41
C GLN A 157 10.94 12.81 4.46
N VAL A 158 10.47 13.19 5.65
CA VAL A 158 10.06 12.29 6.71
C VAL A 158 8.63 12.61 7.09
N VAL A 159 7.79 11.59 7.11
CA VAL A 159 6.36 11.69 7.44
C VAL A 159 6.03 10.83 8.64
N SER A 160 5.05 11.28 9.43
CA SER A 160 4.57 10.53 10.57
C SER A 160 3.47 9.54 10.16
N GLY A 161 3.44 8.42 10.88
CA GLY A 161 2.38 7.45 10.84
C GLY A 161 2.01 6.99 12.25
N TRP A 162 0.85 6.37 12.38
CA TRP A 162 0.43 5.75 13.62
C TRP A 162 -0.44 4.53 13.35
N THR A 163 -0.56 3.66 14.35
CA THR A 163 -1.46 2.51 14.31
C THR A 163 -2.67 2.74 15.22
N GLY A 164 -3.78 2.11 14.88
CA GLY A 164 -4.88 1.92 15.82
C GLY A 164 -4.62 0.73 16.75
N THR A 165 -5.28 0.72 17.91
CA THR A 165 -5.29 -0.48 18.77
C THR A 165 -5.99 -1.62 18.03
N THR A 166 -5.36 -2.78 17.99
CA THR A 166 -5.92 -3.96 17.32
C THR A 166 -6.14 -5.09 18.32
N ASN A 167 -7.32 -5.71 18.26
CA ASN A 167 -7.68 -6.84 19.11
C ASN A 167 -8.04 -8.04 18.23
N PHE A 168 -7.46 -9.20 18.54
CA PHE A 168 -7.83 -10.48 17.93
C PHE A 168 -8.40 -11.40 19.00
N ILE A 169 -9.51 -12.05 18.68
CA ILE A 169 -10.10 -13.10 19.53
C ILE A 169 -10.00 -14.40 18.74
N LEU A 170 -9.35 -15.39 19.33
CA LEU A 170 -9.04 -16.66 18.69
C LEU A 170 -9.64 -17.80 19.52
N PRO A 171 -10.84 -18.30 19.17
CA PRO A 171 -11.42 -19.47 19.81
C PRO A 171 -10.68 -20.73 19.37
N LYS A 172 -10.45 -21.64 20.32
CA LYS A 172 -9.66 -22.85 20.16
C LYS A 172 -10.32 -23.98 20.94
N PHE A 173 -10.26 -25.18 20.38
CA PHE A 173 -10.87 -26.37 20.96
C PHE A 173 -9.90 -27.53 20.87
N PHE A 174 -9.84 -28.34 21.92
CA PHE A 174 -9.03 -29.55 21.94
C PHE A 174 -9.85 -30.69 22.51
N TYR A 175 -9.67 -31.88 21.95
CA TYR A 175 -10.35 -33.08 22.40
C TYR A 175 -9.40 -34.27 22.34
N LYS A 176 -9.50 -35.15 23.32
CA LYS A 176 -8.98 -36.52 23.24
C LYS A 176 -9.95 -37.50 23.90
N THR A 177 -9.95 -38.73 23.43
CA THR A 177 -10.67 -39.84 24.09
C THR A 177 -9.81 -40.43 25.21
N ARG A 178 -10.44 -41.19 26.10
CA ARG A 178 -9.73 -42.19 26.90
C ARG A 178 -8.99 -43.17 25.98
N THR A 179 -7.83 -43.64 26.44
CA THR A 179 -7.07 -44.68 25.72
C THR A 179 -7.80 -46.02 25.80
N HIS A 180 -7.95 -46.69 24.66
CA HIS A 180 -8.53 -48.03 24.57
C HIS A 180 -7.62 -48.94 23.75
N ASN A 181 -7.18 -50.06 24.33
CA ASN A 181 -6.24 -51.01 23.70
C ASN A 181 -4.97 -50.33 23.13
N GLY A 182 -4.47 -49.31 23.84
CA GLY A 182 -3.33 -48.50 23.42
C GLY A 182 -3.66 -47.36 22.46
N PHE A 183 -4.85 -47.33 21.85
CA PHE A 183 -5.25 -46.27 20.93
C PHE A 183 -5.93 -45.10 21.64
N THR A 184 -5.60 -43.88 21.20
CA THR A 184 -6.28 -42.65 21.60
C THR A 184 -6.60 -41.82 20.38
N PHE A 185 -7.85 -41.37 20.28
CA PHE A 185 -8.29 -40.45 19.22
C PHE A 185 -8.38 -39.04 19.78
N GLY A 186 -8.07 -38.05 18.95
CA GLY A 186 -8.17 -36.66 19.34
C GLY A 186 -8.43 -35.75 18.16
N GLY A 187 -8.59 -34.47 18.46
CA GLY A 187 -8.80 -33.45 17.46
C GLY A 187 -8.62 -32.07 18.06
N SER A 188 -8.11 -31.16 17.25
CA SER A 188 -7.97 -29.76 17.65
C SER A 188 -8.47 -28.81 16.58
N PHE A 189 -9.06 -27.70 16.99
CA PHE A 189 -9.32 -26.53 16.16
C PHE A 189 -8.52 -25.36 16.73
N THR A 190 -7.63 -24.77 15.94
CA THR A 190 -6.66 -23.76 16.39
C THR A 190 -6.50 -22.63 15.39
N ALA A 191 -5.85 -21.55 15.81
CA ALA A 191 -5.47 -20.44 14.95
C ALA A 191 -3.93 -20.30 14.96
N PRO A 192 -3.21 -21.09 14.13
CA PRO A 192 -1.75 -21.20 14.19
C PRO A 192 -1.01 -19.94 13.71
N SER A 193 -1.71 -19.02 13.05
CA SER A 193 -1.12 -17.81 12.47
C SER A 193 -2.17 -16.71 12.33
N GLY A 194 -1.75 -15.48 12.59
CA GLY A 194 -2.61 -14.31 12.40
C GLY A 194 -1.83 -13.02 12.52
N LEU A 195 -2.21 -12.04 11.72
CA LEU A 195 -1.71 -10.67 11.79
C LEU A 195 -2.81 -9.74 11.35
N GLY A 196 -2.99 -8.63 12.04
CA GLY A 196 -3.66 -7.52 11.42
C GLY A 196 -3.29 -6.22 12.09
N MET A 197 -3.24 -5.18 11.26
CA MET A 197 -2.78 -3.87 11.67
C MET A 197 -3.39 -2.82 10.74
N LYS A 198 -3.93 -1.77 11.34
CA LYS A 198 -4.42 -0.59 10.63
C LYS A 198 -3.43 0.53 10.81
N TRP A 199 -2.81 0.90 9.70
CA TRP A 199 -1.81 1.96 9.63
C TRP A 199 -2.47 3.24 9.10
N HIS A 200 -2.11 4.36 9.70
CA HIS A 200 -2.68 5.67 9.43
C HIS A 200 -1.57 6.72 9.28
N GLY A 201 -1.96 7.88 8.75
CA GLY A 201 -1.04 8.97 8.41
C GLY A 201 -0.27 8.68 7.12
N LEU A 202 0.46 9.69 6.66
CA LEU A 202 1.29 9.61 5.44
C LEU A 202 2.32 8.48 5.56
N GLY A 203 2.89 8.26 6.75
CA GLY A 203 3.84 7.17 6.99
C GLY A 203 3.23 5.76 6.95
N GLY A 204 1.91 5.63 7.07
CA GLY A 204 1.19 4.36 7.00
C GLY A 204 0.68 4.00 5.60
N GLU A 205 0.86 4.87 4.59
CA GLU A 205 0.24 4.68 3.28
C GLU A 205 0.75 3.47 2.51
N PHE A 206 2.02 3.10 2.70
CA PHE A 206 2.60 1.94 2.01
C PHE A 206 1.85 0.64 2.29
N LEU A 207 1.31 0.48 3.50
CA LEU A 207 0.63 -0.75 3.88
C LEU A 207 -0.50 -0.41 4.83
N GLN A 208 -1.70 -0.25 4.30
CA GLN A 208 -2.93 0.04 5.02
C GLN A 208 -3.74 -1.25 5.23
N ASN A 209 -4.51 -1.31 6.33
CA ASN A 209 -5.50 -2.38 6.58
C ASN A 209 -5.00 -3.82 6.29
N VAL A 210 -3.88 -4.22 6.89
CA VAL A 210 -3.40 -5.60 6.76
C VAL A 210 -4.24 -6.49 7.64
N PHE A 211 -4.70 -7.60 7.09
CA PHE A 211 -5.32 -8.69 7.83
C PHE A 211 -4.94 -10.01 7.18
N ILE A 212 -4.47 -10.95 7.99
CA ILE A 212 -4.16 -12.32 7.62
C ILE A 212 -4.62 -13.19 8.79
N MET A 213 -5.37 -14.24 8.50
CA MET A 213 -5.83 -15.20 9.49
C MET A 213 -5.71 -16.61 8.94
N MET A 214 -5.23 -17.52 9.79
CA MET A 214 -5.16 -18.94 9.49
C MET A 214 -5.86 -19.71 10.60
N VAL A 215 -6.74 -20.61 10.22
CA VAL A 215 -7.39 -21.57 11.12
C VAL A 215 -7.01 -22.98 10.70
N GLU A 216 -6.90 -23.88 11.67
CA GLU A 216 -6.48 -25.26 11.48
C GLU A 216 -7.41 -26.21 12.20
N LEU A 217 -7.97 -27.17 11.47
CA LEU A 217 -8.64 -28.35 12.01
C LEU A 217 -7.69 -29.54 11.87
N ALA A 218 -7.41 -30.23 12.98
CA ALA A 218 -6.43 -31.29 13.01
C ALA A 218 -6.93 -32.51 13.80
N PRO A 219 -7.60 -33.48 13.15
CA PRO A 219 -7.84 -34.80 13.75
C PRO A 219 -6.50 -35.53 14.02
N SER A 220 -6.44 -36.31 15.09
CA SER A 220 -5.24 -37.02 15.53
C SER A 220 -5.54 -38.40 16.09
N VAL A 221 -4.55 -39.28 16.01
CA VAL A 221 -4.58 -40.61 16.62
C VAL A 221 -3.19 -40.94 17.18
N SER A 222 -3.14 -41.65 18.29
CA SER A 222 -1.90 -42.21 18.84
C SER A 222 -2.05 -43.63 19.31
N TYR A 223 -0.90 -44.30 19.39
CA TYR A 223 -0.77 -45.65 19.91
C TYR A 223 0.32 -45.69 20.98
N THR A 224 -0.08 -46.00 22.22
CA THR A 224 0.77 -46.07 23.40
C THR A 224 1.05 -47.53 23.78
N LEU A 225 2.33 -47.91 23.80
CA LEU A 225 2.81 -49.24 24.18
C LEU A 225 3.37 -49.23 25.62
N GLY A 226 2.77 -50.03 26.48
CA GLY A 226 3.28 -50.31 27.83
C GLY A 226 3.45 -49.08 28.72
N ASN A 227 2.69 -48.01 28.49
CA ASN A 227 2.83 -46.71 29.18
C ASN A 227 4.27 -46.13 29.13
N ARG A 228 5.10 -46.58 28.17
CA ARG A 228 6.51 -46.25 28.09
C ARG A 228 6.86 -45.53 26.80
N PHE A 229 6.30 -46.00 25.69
CA PHE A 229 6.55 -45.48 24.36
C PHE A 229 5.22 -45.19 23.67
N SER A 230 5.16 -44.12 22.90
CA SER A 230 3.98 -43.78 22.12
C SER A 230 4.36 -43.10 20.82
N ILE A 231 3.56 -43.35 19.79
CA ILE A 231 3.62 -42.67 18.50
C ILE A 231 2.26 -42.03 18.20
N GLY A 232 2.27 -40.92 17.50
CA GLY A 232 1.05 -40.22 17.12
C GLY A 232 1.15 -39.58 15.75
N VAL A 233 0.02 -39.51 15.07
CA VAL A 233 -0.13 -38.86 13.78
C VAL A 233 -1.35 -37.95 13.79
N SER A 234 -1.29 -36.86 13.02
CA SER A 234 -2.42 -35.95 12.85
C SER A 234 -2.47 -35.45 11.42
N GLY A 235 -3.66 -35.50 10.81
CA GLY A 235 -3.93 -34.81 9.55
C GLY A 235 -4.35 -33.38 9.85
N ARG A 236 -3.84 -32.41 9.09
CA ARG A 236 -4.09 -30.98 9.30
C ARG A 236 -4.78 -30.41 8.07
N GLY A 237 -5.99 -29.89 8.23
CA GLY A 237 -6.68 -29.07 7.25
C GLY A 237 -6.62 -27.61 7.68
N LEU A 238 -6.05 -26.76 6.84
CA LEU A 238 -5.87 -25.34 7.15
C LEU A 238 -6.61 -24.48 6.14
N TYR A 239 -7.21 -23.40 6.63
CA TYR A 239 -7.78 -22.34 5.83
C TYR A 239 -7.05 -21.04 6.14
N ALA A 240 -6.55 -20.38 5.10
CA ALA A 240 -5.89 -19.09 5.19
C ALA A 240 -6.70 -18.06 4.42
N THR A 241 -6.86 -16.88 4.99
CA THR A 241 -7.49 -15.72 4.35
C THR A 241 -6.70 -14.47 4.67
N GLY A 242 -6.69 -13.51 3.76
CA GLY A 242 -6.08 -12.22 4.01
C GLY A 242 -6.54 -11.12 3.07
N SER A 243 -6.37 -9.90 3.54
CA SER A 243 -6.56 -8.68 2.79
C SER A 243 -5.47 -7.68 3.14
N PHE A 244 -5.07 -6.87 2.18
CA PHE A 244 -4.22 -5.71 2.44
C PHE A 244 -4.51 -4.62 1.41
N ASP A 245 -4.41 -3.39 1.88
CA ASP A 245 -4.47 -2.19 1.06
C ASP A 245 -3.06 -1.59 1.03
N ASN A 246 -2.61 -1.09 -0.10
CA ASN A 246 -1.31 -0.43 -0.18
C ASN A 246 -1.36 0.74 -1.16
N THR A 247 -0.71 1.83 -0.77
CA THR A 247 -0.46 2.96 -1.66
C THR A 247 1.01 2.95 -2.05
N VAL A 248 1.28 3.02 -3.34
CA VAL A 248 2.63 3.12 -3.89
C VAL A 248 2.74 4.40 -4.71
N TYR A 249 3.83 5.13 -4.49
CA TYR A 249 4.21 6.28 -5.31
C TYR A 249 5.15 5.79 -6.41
N VAL A 250 4.64 5.74 -7.63
CA VAL A 250 5.38 5.23 -8.79
C VAL A 250 6.08 6.39 -9.49
N PRO A 251 7.41 6.34 -9.67
CA PRO A 251 8.11 7.34 -10.47
C PRO A 251 7.52 7.42 -11.87
N LEU A 252 7.15 8.62 -12.29
CA LEU A 252 6.72 8.91 -13.65
C LEU A 252 7.77 9.77 -14.33
N HIS A 253 8.35 9.24 -15.39
CA HIS A 253 9.04 10.00 -16.43
C HIS A 253 8.36 9.69 -17.75
N GLY A 254 7.87 10.73 -18.42
CA GLY A 254 7.24 10.56 -19.73
C GLY A 254 7.07 11.89 -20.43
N ALA A 255 7.29 11.89 -21.74
CA ALA A 255 6.98 13.02 -22.59
C ALA A 255 5.57 12.82 -23.17
N SER A 256 4.71 13.81 -23.00
CA SER A 256 3.44 13.93 -23.72
C SER A 256 3.58 15.01 -24.77
N VAL A 257 3.17 14.73 -26.01
CA VAL A 257 3.14 15.70 -27.09
C VAL A 257 1.69 15.89 -27.51
N LEU A 258 1.19 17.11 -27.37
CA LEU A 258 -0.09 17.52 -27.92
C LEU A 258 0.15 18.36 -29.16
N THR A 259 -0.62 18.11 -30.22
CA THR A 259 -0.63 19.00 -31.39
C THR A 259 -1.31 20.32 -31.06
N GLY A 260 -1.01 21.37 -31.82
CA GLY A 260 -1.65 22.69 -31.67
C GLY A 260 -3.17 22.61 -31.64
N ASP A 261 -3.77 21.84 -32.55
CA ASP A 261 -5.22 21.66 -32.61
C ASP A 261 -5.79 20.94 -31.37
N GLN A 262 -5.06 19.97 -30.81
CA GLN A 262 -5.48 19.28 -29.58
C GLN A 262 -5.49 20.24 -28.39
N ILE A 263 -4.51 21.13 -28.27
CA ILE A 263 -4.43 22.13 -27.20
C ILE A 263 -5.56 23.15 -27.33
N LEU A 264 -5.80 23.65 -28.55
CA LEU A 264 -6.86 24.62 -28.84
C LEU A 264 -8.25 24.02 -28.62
N GLY A 265 -8.40 22.72 -28.85
CA GLY A 265 -9.62 21.95 -28.60
C GLY A 265 -9.88 21.58 -27.14
N LEU A 266 -8.94 21.82 -26.22
CA LEU A 266 -9.16 21.53 -24.80
C LEU A 266 -10.32 22.37 -24.24
N PRO A 267 -11.21 21.80 -23.42
CA PRO A 267 -12.17 22.58 -22.64
C PRO A 267 -11.48 23.69 -21.81
N ASN A 268 -12.11 24.85 -21.64
CA ASN A 268 -11.47 26.00 -20.97
C ASN A 268 -11.05 25.70 -19.53
N ASN A 269 -11.82 24.87 -18.81
CA ASN A 269 -11.49 24.43 -17.44
C ASN A 269 -10.22 23.56 -17.36
N VAL A 270 -9.85 22.88 -18.44
CA VAL A 270 -8.62 22.08 -18.53
C VAL A 270 -7.47 22.94 -19.04
N PHE A 271 -7.74 23.75 -20.08
CA PHE A 271 -6.77 24.66 -20.66
C PHE A 271 -6.26 25.68 -19.62
N SER A 272 -7.15 26.20 -18.77
CA SER A 272 -6.83 27.19 -17.74
C SER A 272 -5.84 26.69 -16.69
N GLN A 273 -5.80 25.38 -16.42
CA GLN A 273 -4.84 24.74 -15.52
C GLN A 273 -3.42 24.65 -16.12
N GLN A 274 -3.33 24.75 -17.46
CA GLN A 274 -2.05 24.69 -18.19
C GLN A 274 -1.45 26.08 -18.42
N VAL A 275 -2.23 27.14 -18.24
CA VAL A 275 -1.79 28.53 -18.41
C VAL A 275 -1.15 29.02 -17.12
N PRO A 276 0.13 29.43 -17.13
CA PRO A 276 0.77 29.95 -15.93
C PRO A 276 0.11 31.26 -15.47
N SER A 277 -0.03 31.42 -14.15
CA SER A 277 -0.65 32.61 -13.55
C SER A 277 0.07 33.91 -13.89
N SER A 278 1.39 33.86 -14.07
CA SER A 278 2.24 34.99 -14.47
C SER A 278 1.95 35.50 -15.88
N MET A 279 1.55 34.61 -16.80
CA MET A 279 1.24 35.00 -18.19
C MET A 279 0.10 36.00 -18.24
N ARG A 280 -0.91 35.83 -17.38
CA ARG A 280 -2.04 36.75 -17.29
C ARG A 280 -1.65 38.14 -16.77
N GLU A 281 -0.81 38.21 -15.75
CA GLU A 281 -0.29 39.48 -15.22
C GLU A 281 0.56 40.21 -16.28
N GLN A 282 1.35 39.46 -17.04
CA GLN A 282 2.15 40.01 -18.14
C GLN A 282 1.27 40.51 -19.29
N LEU A 283 0.21 39.78 -19.66
CA LEU A 283 -0.78 40.23 -20.66
C LEU A 283 -1.57 41.45 -20.17
N ALA A 284 -1.96 41.52 -18.91
CA ALA A 284 -2.61 42.69 -18.34
C ALA A 284 -1.70 43.93 -18.36
N SER A 285 -0.39 43.75 -18.09
CA SER A 285 0.60 44.84 -18.07
C SER A 285 0.79 45.51 -19.44
N ILE A 286 0.40 44.84 -20.52
CA ILE A 286 0.51 45.33 -21.88
C ILE A 286 -0.82 45.85 -22.47
N GLY A 287 -1.86 45.97 -21.65
CA GLY A 287 -3.14 46.56 -22.04
C GLY A 287 -4.21 45.54 -22.50
N ASP A 288 -4.00 44.24 -22.29
CA ASP A 288 -5.03 43.24 -22.52
C ASP A 288 -6.17 43.38 -21.48
N LYS A 289 -7.32 43.87 -21.94
CA LYS A 289 -8.51 44.09 -21.10
C LYS A 289 -9.12 42.77 -20.60
N ALA A 290 -9.05 41.70 -21.37
CA ALA A 290 -9.58 40.40 -20.94
C ALA A 290 -8.70 39.81 -19.83
N ALA A 291 -7.37 39.95 -19.95
CA ALA A 291 -6.44 39.55 -18.90
C ALA A 291 -6.61 40.36 -17.61
N ALA A 292 -6.86 41.67 -17.71
CA ALA A 292 -7.12 42.53 -16.56
C ALA A 292 -8.44 42.21 -15.83
N ASN A 293 -9.47 41.79 -16.58
CA ASN A 293 -10.80 41.50 -16.04
C ASN A 293 -10.93 40.09 -15.41
N CYS A 294 -10.02 39.16 -15.71
CA CYS A 294 -9.94 37.87 -15.05
C CYS A 294 -8.92 37.94 -13.90
N THR A 295 -9.37 38.18 -12.67
CA THR A 295 -8.45 38.32 -11.51
C THR A 295 -8.03 36.96 -10.92
N THR A 296 -6.95 36.92 -10.13
CA THR A 296 -6.39 35.69 -9.52
C THR A 296 -7.38 34.96 -8.61
N ASN A 297 -8.36 35.68 -8.07
CA ASN A 297 -9.30 35.18 -7.05
C ASN A 297 -10.66 34.81 -7.65
N MET A 298 -10.82 34.93 -8.97
CA MET A 298 -12.06 34.59 -9.66
C MET A 298 -12.06 33.11 -10.09
N ASP A 299 -13.24 32.52 -10.09
CA ASP A 299 -13.46 31.20 -10.70
C ASP A 299 -13.00 31.25 -12.17
N GLN A 300 -12.15 30.32 -12.57
CA GLN A 300 -11.63 30.23 -13.93
C GLN A 300 -12.74 29.93 -14.96
N ASN A 301 -13.88 29.41 -14.51
CA ASN A 301 -15.07 29.20 -15.32
C ASN A 301 -16.00 30.42 -15.37
N SER A 302 -15.71 31.49 -14.63
CA SER A 302 -16.49 32.73 -14.69
C SER A 302 -16.47 33.34 -16.09
N SER A 303 -17.55 34.02 -16.47
CA SER A 303 -17.68 34.65 -17.80
C SER A 303 -16.46 35.51 -18.20
N PRO A 304 -15.90 36.38 -17.33
CA PRO A 304 -14.70 37.15 -17.66
C PRO A 304 -13.45 36.30 -17.94
N CYS A 305 -13.25 35.21 -17.19
CA CYS A 305 -12.12 34.31 -17.40
C CYS A 305 -12.28 33.42 -18.63
N GLN A 306 -13.51 33.02 -18.98
CA GLN A 306 -13.76 32.32 -20.24
C GLN A 306 -13.41 33.18 -21.46
N VAL A 307 -13.72 34.49 -21.42
CA VAL A 307 -13.33 35.44 -22.48
C VAL A 307 -11.80 35.49 -22.61
N PHE A 308 -11.08 35.58 -21.49
CA PHE A 308 -9.62 35.56 -21.48
C PHE A 308 -9.03 34.27 -22.08
N TYR A 309 -9.50 33.09 -21.67
CA TYR A 309 -8.97 31.82 -22.18
C TYR A 309 -9.30 31.61 -23.67
N ASN A 310 -10.48 32.02 -24.12
CA ASN A 310 -10.83 31.99 -25.55
C ASN A 310 -9.95 32.93 -26.38
N GLN A 311 -9.66 34.12 -25.85
CA GLN A 311 -8.74 35.06 -26.47
C GLN A 311 -7.32 34.50 -26.54
N LEU A 312 -6.82 33.89 -25.46
CA LEU A 312 -5.50 33.28 -25.42
C LEU A 312 -5.37 32.12 -26.43
N LYS A 313 -6.41 31.30 -26.58
CA LYS A 313 -6.47 30.29 -27.64
C LYS A 313 -6.38 30.89 -29.04
N ASN A 314 -7.06 32.01 -29.29
CA ASN A 314 -6.95 32.71 -30.58
C ASN A 314 -5.54 33.26 -30.80
N VAL A 315 -4.87 33.76 -29.76
CA VAL A 315 -3.46 34.18 -29.84
C VAL A 315 -2.57 32.97 -30.19
N MET A 316 -2.73 31.85 -29.50
CA MET A 316 -1.97 30.62 -29.76
C MET A 316 -2.22 30.03 -31.16
N LYS A 317 -3.46 30.11 -31.65
CA LYS A 317 -3.80 29.68 -33.02
C LYS A 317 -3.06 30.50 -34.07
N ASN A 318 -2.95 31.81 -33.85
CA ASN A 318 -2.32 32.74 -34.79
C ASN A 318 -0.80 32.89 -34.58
N SER A 319 -0.23 32.34 -33.49
CA SER A 319 1.21 32.40 -33.24
C SER A 319 2.03 31.42 -34.08
N GLY A 320 1.38 30.45 -34.74
CA GLY A 320 2.05 29.36 -35.45
C GLY A 320 2.37 28.16 -34.56
N LEU A 321 1.70 28.01 -33.41
CA LEU A 321 1.81 26.84 -32.53
C LEU A 321 1.64 25.53 -33.32
N GLN A 322 2.65 24.66 -33.25
CA GLN A 322 2.62 23.32 -33.86
C GLN A 322 2.38 22.25 -32.80
N GLU A 323 3.13 22.29 -31.70
CA GLU A 323 3.13 21.26 -30.65
C GLU A 323 3.35 21.89 -29.28
N ALA A 324 2.78 21.29 -28.23
CA ALA A 324 3.27 21.44 -26.87
C ALA A 324 3.88 20.12 -26.41
N ILE A 325 5.13 20.20 -25.98
CA ILE A 325 5.90 19.06 -25.49
C ILE A 325 5.99 19.21 -23.98
N SER A 326 5.35 18.31 -23.25
CA SER A 326 5.31 18.29 -21.79
C SER A 326 6.06 17.09 -21.25
N ASP A 327 7.17 17.34 -20.57
CA ASP A 327 7.91 16.32 -19.83
C ASP A 327 7.37 16.24 -18.39
N LEU A 328 6.87 15.07 -18.01
CA LEU A 328 6.32 14.80 -16.68
C LEU A 328 7.42 14.24 -15.76
N TYR A 329 7.49 14.79 -14.55
CA TYR A 329 8.46 14.41 -13.52
C TYR A 329 7.78 14.20 -12.17
N GLY A 330 8.34 13.30 -11.37
CA GLY A 330 7.90 13.05 -9.99
C GLY A 330 7.26 11.67 -9.84
N THR A 331 6.21 11.59 -9.02
CA THR A 331 5.55 10.35 -8.66
C THR A 331 4.04 10.43 -8.77
N SER A 332 3.40 9.36 -9.22
CA SER A 332 1.94 9.22 -9.18
C SER A 332 1.51 8.20 -8.14
N LYS A 333 0.40 8.50 -7.46
CA LYS A 333 -0.18 7.67 -6.42
C LYS A 333 -0.97 6.53 -7.04
N VAL A 334 -0.63 5.30 -6.70
CA VAL A 334 -1.38 4.10 -7.08
C VAL A 334 -1.86 3.42 -5.82
N VAL A 335 -3.17 3.22 -5.71
CA VAL A 335 -3.77 2.46 -4.62
C VAL A 335 -4.09 1.07 -5.13
N GLN A 336 -3.68 0.07 -4.37
CA GLN A 336 -3.95 -1.33 -4.61
C GLN A 336 -4.69 -1.91 -3.40
N GLN A 337 -5.76 -2.64 -3.68
CA GLN A 337 -6.53 -3.38 -2.69
C GLN A 337 -6.55 -4.83 -3.12
N SER A 338 -6.17 -5.74 -2.23
CA SER A 338 -6.09 -7.16 -2.55
C SER A 338 -6.74 -7.98 -1.44
N ASN A 339 -7.47 -9.01 -1.85
CA ASN A 339 -7.99 -10.03 -0.96
C ASN A 339 -7.69 -11.42 -1.53
N GLY A 340 -7.68 -12.43 -0.68
CA GLY A 340 -7.52 -13.80 -1.14
C GLY A 340 -7.72 -14.80 -0.02
N SER A 341 -8.03 -16.03 -0.42
CA SER A 341 -8.12 -17.17 0.50
C SER A 341 -7.60 -18.44 -0.15
N SER A 342 -7.26 -19.42 0.68
CA SER A 342 -6.73 -20.70 0.23
C SER A 342 -6.95 -21.79 1.27
N TRP A 343 -7.06 -23.02 0.79
CA TRP A 343 -7.02 -24.22 1.63
C TRP A 343 -5.68 -24.93 1.46
N GLY A 344 -5.18 -25.48 2.56
CA GLY A 344 -3.94 -26.23 2.59
C GLY A 344 -4.06 -27.49 3.43
N GLY A 345 -3.33 -28.53 3.03
CA GLY A 345 -3.26 -29.80 3.74
C GLY A 345 -1.86 -30.05 4.28
N GLY A 346 -1.78 -30.65 5.47
CA GLY A 346 -0.53 -31.05 6.08
C GLY A 346 -0.71 -32.23 7.03
N TYR A 347 0.38 -32.62 7.68
CA TYR A 347 0.38 -33.66 8.68
C TYR A 347 1.37 -33.36 9.81
N LYS A 348 1.19 -34.06 10.93
CA LYS A 348 2.09 -34.03 12.08
C LYS A 348 2.41 -35.46 12.48
N LEU A 349 3.67 -35.72 12.77
CA LEU A 349 4.17 -37.00 13.28
C LEU A 349 4.80 -36.73 14.64
N ALA A 350 4.58 -37.63 15.59
CA ALA A 350 5.11 -37.50 16.92
C ALA A 350 5.54 -38.85 17.49
N ALA A 351 6.60 -38.82 18.29
CA ALA A 351 7.06 -39.96 19.09
C ALA A 351 7.49 -39.48 20.47
N SER A 352 7.08 -40.22 21.50
CA SER A 352 7.34 -39.88 22.88
C SER A 352 7.73 -41.11 23.68
N MET A 353 8.74 -40.95 24.53
CA MET A 353 9.28 -42.02 25.36
C MET A 353 9.49 -41.52 26.79
N ARG A 354 9.03 -42.29 27.77
CA ARG A 354 9.43 -42.09 29.17
C ARG A 354 10.84 -42.64 29.34
N VAL A 355 11.81 -41.77 29.59
CA VAL A 355 13.23 -42.14 29.74
C VAL A 355 13.51 -42.65 31.16
N PHE A 356 12.81 -42.09 32.15
CA PHE A 356 12.87 -42.47 33.57
C PHE A 356 11.46 -42.49 34.19
N ASN A 357 11.37 -42.65 35.51
CA ASN A 357 10.07 -42.62 36.21
C ASN A 357 9.34 -41.28 36.04
N ASN A 358 10.08 -40.16 36.00
CA ASN A 358 9.51 -38.81 35.95
C ASN A 358 10.01 -37.97 34.75
N GLY A 359 10.55 -38.60 33.71
CA GLY A 359 11.15 -37.90 32.57
C GLY A 359 10.57 -38.37 31.23
N MET A 360 10.23 -37.42 30.36
CA MET A 360 9.70 -37.69 29.02
C MET A 360 10.56 -37.01 27.96
N PHE A 361 10.99 -37.78 26.97
CA PHE A 361 11.60 -37.30 25.74
C PHE A 361 10.54 -37.34 24.63
N SER A 362 10.50 -36.33 23.78
CA SER A 362 9.49 -36.22 22.71
C SER A 362 10.07 -35.55 21.50
N VAL A 363 9.70 -36.05 20.32
CA VAL A 363 10.03 -35.47 19.02
C VAL A 363 8.73 -35.30 18.27
N VAL A 364 8.49 -34.09 17.77
CA VAL A 364 7.31 -33.75 16.97
C VAL A 364 7.78 -33.09 15.68
N TYR A 365 7.35 -33.64 14.55
CA TYR A 365 7.53 -33.08 13.23
C TYR A 365 6.18 -32.57 12.71
N THR A 366 6.15 -31.34 12.21
CA THR A 366 4.98 -30.73 11.61
C THR A 366 5.32 -30.36 10.17
N SER A 367 4.57 -30.86 9.19
CA SER A 367 4.84 -30.61 7.78
C SER A 367 4.62 -29.12 7.44
N SER A 368 5.38 -28.62 6.46
CA SER A 368 5.07 -27.34 5.81
C SER A 368 3.76 -27.46 5.03
N VAL A 369 3.04 -26.34 4.90
CA VAL A 369 1.80 -26.23 4.12
C VAL A 369 1.94 -25.03 3.21
N THR A 370 1.75 -25.25 1.91
CA THR A 370 1.75 -24.19 0.90
C THR A 370 0.33 -23.74 0.66
N PHE A 371 0.11 -22.42 0.58
CA PHE A 371 -1.18 -21.84 0.28
C PHE A 371 -1.12 -21.03 -1.01
N GLU A 372 -1.81 -21.51 -2.03
CA GLU A 372 -2.01 -20.77 -3.28
C GLU A 372 -3.26 -19.91 -3.13
N HIS A 373 -3.07 -18.63 -2.80
CA HIS A 373 -4.18 -17.71 -2.57
C HIS A 373 -4.79 -17.28 -3.90
N ALA A 374 -6.10 -17.51 -4.03
CA ALA A 374 -6.91 -16.96 -5.10
C ALA A 374 -7.82 -15.86 -4.55
N GLY A 375 -7.94 -14.77 -5.30
CA GLY A 375 -8.78 -13.63 -4.92
C GLY A 375 -8.68 -12.49 -5.92
N GLN A 376 -9.18 -11.32 -5.55
CA GLN A 376 -9.26 -10.16 -6.42
C GLN A 376 -8.26 -9.10 -6.00
N SER A 377 -7.70 -8.40 -7.00
CA SER A 377 -6.88 -7.22 -6.78
C SER A 377 -7.39 -6.08 -7.64
N HIS A 378 -7.72 -4.96 -7.00
CA HIS A 378 -8.13 -3.73 -7.66
C HIS A 378 -7.00 -2.73 -7.58
N ARG A 379 -6.65 -2.13 -8.72
CA ARG A 379 -5.68 -1.04 -8.82
C ARG A 379 -6.34 0.16 -9.45
N PHE A 380 -6.22 1.30 -8.80
CA PHE A 380 -6.71 2.56 -9.34
C PHE A 380 -5.73 3.70 -9.03
N ASN A 381 -5.76 4.70 -9.91
CA ASN A 381 -4.95 5.89 -9.80
C ASN A 381 -5.86 7.09 -9.56
N PRO A 382 -5.95 7.61 -8.32
CA PRO A 382 -6.79 8.77 -8.03
C PRO A 382 -6.28 10.08 -8.66
N THR A 383 -5.03 10.12 -9.17
CA THR A 383 -4.49 11.30 -9.89
C THR A 383 -4.87 11.35 -11.38
N ARG A 384 -5.64 10.38 -11.90
CA ARG A 384 -6.30 10.48 -13.23
C ARG A 384 -7.75 10.96 -13.03
N THR A 385 -7.96 12.27 -13.05
CA THR A 385 -9.29 12.89 -13.23
C THR A 385 -9.22 13.92 -14.33
#